data_AF-A0A1H9GXN8-F1
#
_entry.id   AF-A0A1H9GXN8-F1
#
_cell.length_a   1.000
_cell.length_b   1.000
_cell.length_c   1.000
_cell.angle_alpha   90.00
_cell.angle_beta   90.00
_cell.angle_gamma   90.00
#
_symmetry.space_group_name_H-M   'P 1'
#
loop_
_entity.id
_entity.type
_entity.pdbx_description
1 polymer ?
#
loop_
_entity_poly.entity_id
_entity_poly.type
_entity_poly.pdbx_seq_one_letter_code
_entity_poly.pdbx_strand_id
1 'polypeptide(L)'
;MRLTPSWFGPSSEPADEERAGTPDGMTGVTMIRGPENDFSASDSGDDRCAGEFLPESDRALLSVLDGMNTPATVDEVADELVKPARPPIETWATIHEQLHQDRLPALDASGAVEFDETQGLVERSATRSSVTLRFSAPLLAAISIGFLLIFIGLVSVSVVVA
;
A
#
# COMPACT_ATOMS: atom_id res chain seq x y z
N MET A 1 -20.18 -34.54 23.86
CA MET A 1 -19.13 -33.54 24.16
C MET A 1 -18.10 -34.15 25.10
N ARG A 2 -16.83 -33.82 24.85
CA ARG A 2 -15.57 -34.27 25.50
C ARG A 2 -15.04 -35.63 25.09
N LEU A 3 -14.00 -35.60 24.28
CA LEU A 3 -12.85 -36.49 24.35
C LEU A 3 -11.59 -35.67 24.04
N THR A 4 -10.77 -35.38 25.05
CA THR A 4 -9.31 -35.27 24.85
C THR A 4 -8.78 -36.71 24.85
N PRO A 5 -7.71 -37.03 24.11
CA PRO A 5 -6.43 -37.14 24.82
C PRO A 5 -5.15 -36.87 24.00
N SER A 6 -4.24 -36.15 24.66
CA SER A 6 -2.80 -36.42 24.84
C SER A 6 -1.95 -36.87 23.64
N TRP A 7 -1.02 -36.00 23.24
CA TRP A 7 0.17 -36.38 22.49
C TRP A 7 1.29 -36.73 23.47
N PHE A 8 1.60 -38.02 23.60
CA PHE A 8 2.86 -38.54 24.14
C PHE A 8 3.38 -39.59 23.16
N GLY A 9 4.63 -39.42 22.74
CA GLY A 9 5.20 -40.04 21.54
C GLY A 9 5.64 -41.50 21.68
N PRO A 10 6.12 -42.11 20.60
CA PRO A 10 6.81 -43.38 20.66
C PRO A 10 8.33 -43.16 20.82
N SER A 11 8.80 -43.44 22.03
CA SER A 11 10.15 -43.93 22.27
C SER A 11 10.17 -45.40 21.84
N SER A 12 11.02 -45.82 20.90
CA SER A 12 11.45 -47.22 20.78
C SER A 12 12.63 -47.37 19.81
N GLU A 13 13.79 -47.69 20.38
CA GLU A 13 14.87 -48.49 19.79
C GLU A 13 15.52 -49.26 20.98
N PRO A 14 16.22 -50.40 20.78
CA PRO A 14 16.32 -51.27 19.61
C PRO A 14 16.17 -52.78 19.97
N ALA A 15 16.27 -53.65 18.95
CA ALA A 15 16.93 -54.96 18.95
C ALA A 15 16.13 -56.06 18.20
N ASP A 16 16.55 -56.22 16.95
CA ASP A 16 16.59 -57.41 16.11
C ASP A 16 16.14 -58.75 16.73
N GLU A 17 15.04 -59.31 16.24
CA GLU A 17 14.91 -60.75 16.02
C GLU A 17 14.13 -61.02 14.71
N GLU A 18 14.89 -61.54 13.74
CA GLU A 18 14.51 -62.45 12.66
C GLU A 18 13.15 -62.30 11.93
N ARG A 19 13.28 -62.04 10.61
CA ARG A 19 12.67 -62.81 9.51
C ARG A 19 11.50 -62.18 8.74
N ALA A 20 11.86 -61.91 7.47
CA ALA A 20 11.10 -62.06 6.23
C ALA A 20 10.00 -61.04 5.89
N GLY A 21 10.26 -60.29 4.81
CA GLY A 21 9.21 -59.68 3.98
C GLY A 21 9.65 -58.41 3.25
N THR A 22 10.15 -58.54 2.02
CA THR A 22 10.18 -57.47 0.99
C THR A 22 8.76 -56.91 0.73
N PRO A 23 8.54 -55.68 0.21
CA PRO A 23 9.44 -54.90 -0.65
C PRO A 23 9.60 -53.42 -0.28
N ASP A 24 10.77 -52.89 -0.62
CA ASP A 24 11.09 -51.47 -0.55
C ASP A 24 10.92 -50.83 -1.95
N GLY A 25 10.49 -49.58 -1.98
CA GLY A 25 10.66 -48.69 -3.12
C GLY A 25 9.47 -48.52 -4.07
N MET A 26 8.60 -47.55 -3.75
CA MET A 26 8.36 -46.41 -4.66
C MET A 26 7.43 -45.39 -3.99
N THR A 27 8.07 -44.37 -3.41
CA THR A 27 7.76 -42.95 -3.54
C THR A 27 6.27 -42.60 -3.70
N GLY A 28 5.57 -42.49 -2.58
CA GLY A 28 4.32 -41.75 -2.50
C GLY A 28 4.60 -40.26 -2.73
N VAL A 29 4.58 -39.81 -3.99
CA VAL A 29 4.52 -38.39 -4.33
C VAL A 29 3.09 -37.93 -4.07
N THR A 30 2.87 -37.29 -2.93
CA THR A 30 1.66 -36.48 -2.72
C THR A 30 1.77 -35.25 -3.62
N MET A 31 1.17 -35.31 -4.83
CA MET A 31 0.98 -34.11 -5.63
C MET A 31 -0.04 -33.23 -4.92
N ILE A 32 0.44 -32.23 -4.18
CA ILE A 32 -0.39 -31.11 -3.76
C ILE A 32 -0.68 -30.30 -5.02
N ARG A 33 -1.85 -30.56 -5.62
CA ARG A 33 -2.42 -29.73 -6.66
C ARG A 33 -2.81 -28.41 -6.00
N GLY A 34 -1.91 -27.42 -6.04
CA GLY A 34 -2.29 -26.03 -5.82
C GLY A 34 -3.31 -25.64 -6.90
N PRO A 35 -4.25 -24.72 -6.61
CA PRO A 35 -5.12 -24.21 -7.65
C PRO A 35 -4.24 -23.66 -8.76
N GLU A 36 -4.32 -24.32 -9.91
CA GLU A 36 -3.80 -23.84 -11.17
C GLU A 36 -4.49 -22.51 -11.45
N ASN A 37 -3.85 -21.41 -11.02
CA ASN A 37 -4.15 -20.09 -11.54
C ASN A 37 -3.72 -20.10 -13.00
N ASP A 38 -4.63 -20.56 -13.83
CA ASP A 38 -4.65 -20.32 -15.26
C ASP A 38 -4.88 -18.81 -15.45
N PHE A 39 -3.86 -18.00 -15.12
CA PHE A 39 -3.74 -16.62 -15.59
C PHE A 39 -3.41 -16.68 -17.09
N SER A 40 -4.27 -17.33 -17.86
CA SER A 40 -4.41 -17.04 -19.28
C SER A 40 -4.98 -15.63 -19.33
N ALA A 41 -4.08 -14.65 -19.37
CA ALA A 41 -4.38 -13.25 -19.57
C ALA A 41 -5.36 -13.12 -20.74
N SER A 42 -6.64 -12.94 -20.42
CA SER A 42 -7.63 -12.45 -21.35
C SER A 42 -7.40 -10.94 -21.44
N ASP A 43 -6.32 -10.57 -22.14
CA ASP A 43 -5.71 -9.26 -22.39
C ASP A 43 -6.64 -8.22 -23.07
N SER A 44 -7.96 -8.33 -22.93
CA SER A 44 -8.91 -7.43 -23.59
C SER A 44 -10.27 -7.33 -22.89
N GLY A 45 -10.52 -8.15 -21.86
CA GLY A 45 -11.77 -8.13 -21.11
C GLY A 45 -11.74 -7.15 -19.93
N ASP A 46 -10.60 -7.09 -19.25
CA ASP A 46 -10.50 -6.46 -17.93
C ASP A 46 -10.35 -4.92 -18.02
N ASP A 47 -9.65 -4.42 -19.04
CA ASP A 47 -9.51 -2.99 -19.31
C ASP A 47 -10.86 -2.28 -19.57
N ARG A 48 -11.78 -2.97 -20.25
CA ARG A 48 -13.14 -2.43 -20.49
C ARG A 48 -13.94 -2.29 -19.20
N CYS A 49 -13.74 -3.21 -18.26
CA CYS A 49 -14.40 -3.18 -16.95
C CYS A 49 -13.81 -2.09 -16.06
N ALA A 50 -12.48 -1.88 -16.09
CA ALA A 50 -11.82 -0.83 -15.31
C ALA A 50 -12.23 0.59 -15.77
N GLY A 51 -12.40 0.78 -17.08
CA GLY A 51 -12.83 2.05 -17.66
C GLY A 51 -14.21 2.54 -17.20
N GLU A 52 -15.06 1.66 -16.66
CA GLU A 52 -16.35 2.04 -16.07
C GLU A 52 -16.19 2.78 -14.74
N PHE A 53 -15.16 2.43 -13.96
CA PHE A 53 -14.92 2.97 -12.62
C PHE A 53 -13.93 4.13 -12.62
N LEU A 54 -13.04 4.19 -13.61
CA LEU A 54 -12.10 5.29 -13.72
C LEU A 54 -12.80 6.55 -14.23
N PRO A 55 -12.59 7.71 -13.58
CA PRO A 55 -13.10 8.97 -14.08
C PRO A 55 -12.50 9.30 -15.46
N GLU A 56 -13.35 9.68 -16.40
CA GLU A 56 -12.99 10.02 -17.79
C GLU A 56 -11.96 11.16 -17.91
N SER A 57 -11.79 11.96 -16.86
CA SER A 57 -10.87 13.09 -16.85
C SER A 57 -10.16 13.27 -15.51
N ASP A 58 -8.99 13.89 -15.58
CA ASP A 58 -8.18 14.23 -14.41
C ASP A 58 -8.90 15.19 -13.47
N ARG A 59 -9.72 16.10 -14.00
CA ARG A 59 -10.57 16.97 -13.17
C ARG A 59 -11.58 16.17 -12.35
N ALA A 60 -12.15 15.11 -12.91
CA ALA A 60 -13.09 14.26 -12.20
C ALA A 60 -12.38 13.44 -11.12
N LEU A 61 -11.19 12.90 -11.42
CA LEU A 61 -10.34 12.23 -10.43
C LEU A 61 -9.93 13.17 -9.29
N LEU A 62 -9.54 14.40 -9.59
CA LEU A 62 -9.24 15.41 -8.56
C LEU A 62 -10.46 15.74 -7.69
N SER A 63 -11.67 15.72 -8.26
CA SER A 63 -12.90 15.95 -7.49
C SER A 63 -13.19 14.80 -6.51
N VAL A 64 -12.81 13.57 -6.86
CA VAL A 64 -12.86 12.42 -5.92
C VAL A 64 -11.85 12.64 -4.81
N LEU A 65 -10.60 12.95 -5.15
CA LEU A 65 -9.54 13.19 -4.17
C LEU A 65 -9.85 14.38 -3.24
N ASP A 66 -10.56 15.41 -3.72
CA ASP A 66 -11.06 16.53 -2.90
C ASP A 66 -12.09 16.10 -1.85
N GLY A 67 -12.84 15.04 -2.10
CA GLY A 67 -13.80 14.45 -1.16
C GLY A 67 -13.15 13.49 -0.16
N MET A 68 -11.91 13.08 -0.41
CA MET A 68 -11.16 12.16 0.44
C MET A 68 -10.36 12.90 1.50
N ASN A 69 -10.04 12.20 2.58
CA ASN A 69 -9.09 12.71 3.57
C ASN A 69 -7.67 12.35 3.10
N THR A 70 -6.89 13.35 2.66
CA THR A 70 -5.49 13.15 2.27
C THR A 70 -4.52 13.47 3.42
N PRO A 71 -3.35 12.81 3.52
CA PRO A 71 -2.78 11.81 2.60
C PRO A 71 -3.60 10.52 2.52
N ALA A 72 -3.71 9.95 1.31
CA ALA A 72 -4.42 8.71 1.04
C ALA A 72 -3.54 7.75 0.23
N THR A 73 -3.74 6.44 0.37
CA THR A 73 -3.02 5.45 -0.45
C THR A 73 -3.70 5.23 -1.80
N VAL A 74 -2.98 4.71 -2.80
CA VAL A 74 -3.59 4.30 -4.08
C VAL A 74 -4.72 3.28 -3.86
N ASP A 75 -4.55 2.36 -2.91
CA ASP A 75 -5.60 1.40 -2.51
C ASP A 75 -6.87 2.12 -2.03
N GLU A 76 -6.74 3.15 -1.19
CA GLU A 76 -7.89 3.90 -0.69
C GLU A 76 -8.61 4.67 -1.81
N VAL A 77 -7.85 5.19 -2.79
CA VAL A 77 -8.42 5.85 -3.96
C VAL A 77 -9.15 4.85 -4.84
N ALA A 78 -8.54 3.70 -5.13
CA ALA A 78 -9.16 2.62 -5.90
C ALA A 78 -10.44 2.14 -5.21
N ASP A 79 -10.39 1.93 -3.89
CA ASP A 79 -11.53 1.55 -3.07
C ASP A 79 -12.68 2.57 -3.15
N GLU A 80 -12.37 3.86 -3.14
CA GLU A 80 -13.39 4.90 -3.25
C GLU A 80 -14.05 4.92 -4.63
N LEU A 81 -13.27 4.74 -5.70
CA LEU A 81 -13.80 4.71 -7.07
C LEU A 81 -14.73 3.53 -7.32
N VAL A 82 -14.48 2.38 -6.68
CA VAL A 82 -15.29 1.18 -6.90
C VAL A 82 -16.49 1.05 -5.97
N LYS A 83 -16.65 1.95 -4.99
CA LYS A 83 -17.81 1.93 -4.09
C LYS A 83 -19.06 2.50 -4.79
N PRO A 84 -20.26 1.94 -4.52
CA PRO A 84 -20.54 0.76 -3.70
C PRO A 84 -20.48 -0.57 -4.48
N ALA A 85 -20.14 -0.53 -5.77
CA ALA A 85 -20.26 -1.66 -6.69
C ALA A 85 -19.40 -2.87 -6.32
N ARG A 86 -18.17 -2.66 -5.83
CA ARG A 86 -17.20 -3.71 -5.43
C ARG A 86 -17.02 -4.77 -6.53
N PRO A 87 -16.39 -4.41 -7.66
CA PRO A 87 -16.15 -5.33 -8.77
C PRO A 87 -15.17 -6.45 -8.38
N PRO A 88 -14.97 -7.45 -9.26
CA PRO A 88 -13.95 -8.47 -9.07
C PRO A 88 -12.55 -7.90 -8.83
N ILE A 89 -11.69 -8.69 -8.18
CA ILE A 89 -10.35 -8.26 -7.78
C ILE A 89 -9.47 -7.89 -8.97
N GLU A 90 -9.67 -8.54 -10.11
CA GLU A 90 -8.95 -8.27 -11.36
C GLU A 90 -9.25 -6.84 -11.85
N THR A 91 -10.53 -6.43 -11.84
CA THR A 91 -10.93 -5.06 -12.20
C THR A 91 -10.37 -4.03 -11.22
N TRP A 92 -10.42 -4.32 -9.92
CA TRP A 92 -9.82 -3.44 -8.91
C TRP A 92 -8.31 -3.30 -9.11
N ALA A 93 -7.61 -4.40 -9.43
CA ALA A 93 -6.17 -4.40 -9.68
C ALA A 93 -5.81 -3.57 -10.92
N THR A 94 -6.59 -3.67 -12.01
CA THR A 94 -6.40 -2.82 -13.20
C THR A 94 -6.59 -1.34 -12.88
N ILE A 95 -7.60 -0.98 -12.08
CA ILE A 95 -7.82 0.40 -11.63
C ILE A 95 -6.62 0.89 -10.79
N HIS A 96 -6.16 0.08 -9.84
CA HIS A 96 -5.01 0.38 -9.00
C HIS A 96 -3.75 0.60 -9.86
N GLU A 97 -3.47 -0.28 -10.82
CA GLU A 97 -2.33 -0.16 -11.73
C GLU A 97 -2.41 1.12 -12.56
N GLN A 98 -3.56 1.42 -13.17
CA GLN A 98 -3.75 2.64 -13.97
C GLN A 98 -3.64 3.91 -13.12
N LEU A 99 -4.11 3.89 -11.87
CA LEU A 99 -3.89 5.00 -10.94
C LEU A 99 -2.41 5.20 -10.64
N HIS A 100 -1.71 4.13 -10.29
CA HIS A 100 -0.31 4.18 -9.87
C HIS A 100 0.66 4.51 -11.03
N GLN A 101 0.45 3.92 -12.21
CA GLN A 101 1.39 4.02 -13.34
C GLN A 101 1.13 5.25 -14.22
N ASP A 102 -0.14 5.64 -14.39
CA ASP A 102 -0.50 6.66 -15.36
C ASP A 102 -1.09 7.91 -14.71
N ARG A 103 -2.22 7.76 -14.00
CA ARG A 103 -3.06 8.89 -13.63
C ARG A 103 -2.44 9.76 -12.53
N LEU A 104 -1.96 9.15 -11.43
CA LEU A 104 -1.38 9.88 -10.31
C LEU A 104 -0.02 10.52 -10.68
N PRO A 105 0.91 9.82 -11.38
CA PRO A 105 2.12 10.46 -11.89
C PRO A 105 1.85 11.64 -12.83
N ALA A 106 0.85 11.54 -13.72
CA ALA A 106 0.49 12.64 -14.59
C ALA A 106 -0.06 13.86 -13.82
N LEU A 107 -0.87 13.62 -12.79
CA LEU A 107 -1.38 14.67 -11.90
C LEU A 107 -0.26 15.32 -11.09
N ASP A 108 0.71 14.54 -10.61
CA ASP A 108 1.89 15.02 -9.90
C ASP A 108 2.78 15.88 -10.81
N ALA A 109 3.08 15.41 -12.01
CA ALA A 109 3.83 16.16 -13.02
C ALA A 109 3.15 17.49 -13.39
N SER A 110 1.81 17.55 -13.33
CA SER A 110 1.05 18.79 -13.54
C SER A 110 1.00 19.72 -12.32
N GLY A 111 1.48 19.26 -11.17
CA GLY A 111 1.45 19.96 -9.87
C GLY A 111 0.06 20.03 -9.24
N ALA A 112 -0.85 19.13 -9.63
CA ALA A 112 -2.21 19.08 -9.10
C ALA A 112 -2.32 18.26 -7.80
N VAL A 113 -1.43 17.29 -7.64
CA VAL A 113 -1.23 16.47 -6.43
C VAL A 113 0.27 16.34 -6.18
N GLU A 114 0.64 15.83 -5.02
CA GLU A 114 1.96 15.28 -4.74
C GLU A 114 1.82 13.75 -4.65
N PHE A 115 2.57 13.01 -5.47
CA PHE A 115 2.51 11.54 -5.50
C PHE A 115 3.86 10.93 -5.09
N ASP A 116 3.89 10.23 -3.96
CA ASP A 116 5.01 9.38 -3.56
C ASP A 116 4.83 7.99 -4.17
N GLU A 117 5.49 7.75 -5.30
CA GLU A 117 5.47 6.47 -6.01
C GLU A 117 6.02 5.32 -5.15
N THR A 118 6.96 5.59 -4.24
CA THR A 118 7.58 4.53 -3.43
C THR A 118 6.66 4.03 -2.33
N GLN A 119 5.78 4.90 -1.82
CA GLN A 119 4.82 4.58 -0.77
C GLN A 119 3.39 4.39 -1.31
N GLY A 120 3.15 4.72 -2.58
CA GLY A 120 1.81 4.77 -3.16
C GLY A 120 0.92 5.80 -2.45
N LEU A 121 1.49 6.92 -2.02
CA LEU A 121 0.79 7.95 -1.25
C LEU A 121 0.45 9.15 -2.12
N VAL A 122 -0.78 9.64 -2.04
CA VAL A 122 -1.23 10.85 -2.73
C VAL A 122 -1.66 11.92 -1.72
N GLU A 123 -1.16 13.12 -1.95
CA GLU A 123 -1.54 14.32 -1.20
C GLU A 123 -2.13 15.39 -2.12
N ARG A 124 -3.20 16.08 -1.67
CA ARG A 124 -3.76 17.21 -2.42
C ARG A 124 -2.84 18.41 -2.30
N SER A 125 -2.31 18.87 -3.43
CA SER A 125 -1.58 20.13 -3.46
C SER A 125 -2.52 21.29 -3.15
N ALA A 126 -2.27 22.02 -2.05
CA ALA A 126 -3.11 23.12 -1.56
C ALA A 126 -3.24 24.34 -2.50
N THR A 127 -2.65 24.30 -3.70
CA THR A 127 -2.36 25.49 -4.51
C THR A 127 -3.56 26.09 -5.25
N ARG A 128 -4.81 25.62 -5.06
CA ARG A 128 -5.99 26.23 -5.73
C ARG A 128 -7.27 26.50 -4.94
N SER A 129 -7.40 26.07 -3.68
CA SER A 129 -8.66 26.30 -2.93
C SER A 129 -8.50 26.80 -1.50
N SER A 130 -7.30 27.12 -1.03
CA SER A 130 -7.15 27.85 0.23
C SER A 130 -6.26 29.08 0.03
N VAL A 131 -6.83 30.23 0.35
CA VAL A 131 -6.04 31.31 0.92
C VAL A 131 -5.21 30.67 2.04
N THR A 132 -3.90 30.61 1.86
CA THR A 132 -2.82 30.57 2.87
C THR A 132 -1.70 29.56 2.53
N LEU A 133 -0.52 30.11 2.27
CA LEU A 133 0.82 29.52 2.31
C LEU A 133 1.20 28.51 1.20
N ARG A 134 1.59 29.08 0.05
CA ARG A 134 2.57 28.46 -0.86
C ARG A 134 3.89 28.29 -0.12
N PHE A 135 4.23 27.07 0.29
CA PHE A 135 5.58 26.77 0.74
C PHE A 135 6.49 26.66 -0.48
N SER A 136 7.15 27.78 -0.78
CA SER A 136 8.25 27.84 -1.73
C SER A 136 9.50 27.34 -1.01
N ALA A 137 10.23 26.42 -1.63
CA ALA A 137 11.39 25.74 -1.06
C ALA A 137 12.65 26.59 -0.70
N PRO A 138 12.75 27.93 -0.85
CA PRO A 138 13.89 28.65 -0.27
C PRO A 138 13.61 29.34 1.09
N LEU A 139 12.42 29.16 1.71
CA LEU A 139 12.04 29.91 2.93
C LEU A 139 12.26 29.19 4.27
N LEU A 140 12.72 27.94 4.27
CA LEU A 140 13.06 27.21 5.52
C LEU A 140 14.35 27.72 6.20
N ALA A 141 15.16 28.54 5.52
CA ALA A 141 16.38 29.11 6.11
C ALA A 141 16.13 30.27 7.09
N ALA A 142 14.96 30.94 7.04
CA ALA A 142 14.72 32.13 7.86
C ALA A 142 14.18 31.84 9.27
N ILE A 143 13.44 30.73 9.44
CA ILE A 143 12.84 30.38 10.75
C ILE A 143 13.91 29.87 11.73
N SER A 144 14.99 29.27 11.22
CA SER A 144 16.13 28.80 12.04
C SER A 144 16.90 29.95 12.71
N ILE A 145 16.98 31.13 12.06
CA ILE A 145 17.73 32.28 12.59
C ILE A 145 17.00 32.97 13.75
N GLY A 146 15.66 33.03 13.69
CA GLY A 146 14.86 33.70 14.73
C GLY A 146 14.96 33.01 16.10
N PHE A 147 14.90 31.68 16.13
CA PHE A 147 15.03 30.92 17.38
C PHE A 147 16.44 31.01 17.99
N LEU A 148 17.49 31.05 17.16
CA LEU A 148 18.86 31.19 17.63
C LEU A 148 19.09 32.52 18.37
N LEU A 149 18.56 33.63 17.84
CA LEU A 149 18.75 34.96 18.44
C LEU A 149 18.02 35.12 19.78
N ILE A 150 16.81 34.55 19.91
CA ILE A 150 16.06 34.55 21.17
C ILE A 150 16.82 33.75 22.25
N PHE A 151 17.40 32.61 21.88
CA PHE A 151 18.13 31.77 22.81
C PHE A 151 19.42 32.43 23.33
N ILE A 152 20.18 33.10 22.44
CA ILE A 152 21.40 33.84 22.83
C ILE A 152 21.05 35.01 23.78
N GLY A 153 19.98 35.75 23.48
CA GLY A 153 19.54 36.85 24.34
C GLY A 153 19.16 36.39 25.75
N LEU A 154 18.45 35.27 25.87
CA LEU A 154 18.05 34.69 27.15
C LEU A 154 19.26 34.26 28.00
N VAL A 155 20.24 33.60 27.39
CA VAL A 155 21.47 33.20 28.09
C VAL A 155 22.27 34.43 28.57
N SER A 156 22.37 35.49 27.76
CA SER A 156 23.07 36.72 28.18
C SER A 156 22.38 37.42 29.35
N VAL A 157 21.05 37.49 29.38
CA VAL A 157 20.33 38.08 30.51
C VAL A 157 20.49 37.23 31.78
N SER A 158 20.48 35.90 31.66
CA SER A 158 20.70 35.01 32.81
C SER A 158 22.10 35.11 33.42
N VAL A 159 23.15 35.40 32.63
CA VAL A 159 24.51 35.56 33.15
C VAL A 159 24.74 36.95 33.80
N VAL A 160 23.99 37.98 33.39
CA VAL A 160 24.11 39.33 33.97
C VAL A 160 23.29 39.48 35.28
N VAL A 161 22.28 38.64 35.48
CA VAL A 161 21.38 38.68 36.64
C VAL A 161 21.75 37.65 37.72
N ALA A 162 22.72 36.76 37.47
CA ALA A 162 23.30 35.84 38.46
C ALA A 162 24.57 36.44 39.11
#